data_AF-A0A7X2SY84-F1
#
_entry.id   AF-A0A7X2SY84-F1
#
_cell.length_a   1.000
_cell.length_b   1.000
_cell.length_c   1.000
_cell.angle_alpha   90.00
_cell.angle_beta   90.00
_cell.angle_gamma   90.00
#
_symmetry.space_group_name_H-M   'P 1'
#
loop_
_entity.id
_entity.type
_entity.pdbx_description
1 polymer ?
#
loop_
_entity_poly.entity_id
_entity_poly.type
_entity_poly.pdbx_seq_one_letter_code
_entity_poly.pdbx_strand_id
1 'polypeptide(L)'
;KQAAGQTDDRLSTLLKRLQLQDKLSRSLTRLSGGEWQRVRLAAVCMQIDPHINPHGRLLILDEPMTALDIAQQKAVDDLIADLCAAGISVIASSHDLNHSLQQADRVWLMDKGALIAQGEPAEVLTPQRLTPIYQIAFRQLELEGRTLLTVLP
;
A
#
# COMPACT_ATOMS: atom_id res chain seq x y z
N LYS A 1 29.45 7.74 -13.49
CA LYS A 1 28.93 9.12 -13.33
C LYS A 1 27.44 9.24 -13.71
N GLN A 2 26.97 8.64 -14.82
CA GLN A 2 25.53 8.65 -15.19
C GLN A 2 24.61 7.92 -14.18
N ALA A 3 24.99 6.75 -13.66
CA ALA A 3 24.18 6.00 -12.69
C ALA A 3 23.97 6.72 -11.34
N ALA A 4 24.95 7.51 -10.90
CA ALA A 4 24.84 8.30 -9.67
C ALA A 4 23.83 9.46 -9.83
N GLY A 5 23.88 10.18 -10.96
CA GLY A 5 22.90 11.24 -11.26
C GLY A 5 21.47 10.70 -11.40
N GLN A 6 21.30 9.54 -12.03
CA GLN A 6 19.99 8.90 -12.16
C GLN A 6 19.41 8.46 -10.80
N THR A 7 20.25 8.01 -9.88
CA THR A 7 19.82 7.63 -8.52
C THR A 7 19.40 8.86 -7.72
N ASP A 8 20.16 9.96 -7.80
CA ASP A 8 19.83 11.22 -7.12
C ASP A 8 18.52 11.83 -7.64
N ASP A 9 18.27 11.78 -8.95
CA ASP A 9 17.02 12.27 -9.56
C ASP A 9 15.79 11.47 -9.09
N ARG A 10 15.93 10.14 -8.99
CA ARG A 10 14.87 9.26 -8.47
C ARG A 10 14.61 9.49 -7.00
N LEU A 11 15.67 9.61 -6.20
CA LEU A 11 15.56 9.94 -4.79
C LEU A 11 14.83 11.27 -4.60
N SER A 12 15.22 12.32 -5.32
CA SER A 12 14.57 13.63 -5.26
C SER A 12 13.07 13.57 -5.61
N THR A 13 12.72 12.81 -6.67
CA THR A 13 11.33 12.59 -7.11
C THR A 13 10.52 11.88 -6.03
N LEU A 14 11.07 10.81 -5.45
CA LEU A 14 10.42 10.03 -4.41
C LEU A 14 10.22 10.84 -3.13
N LEU A 15 11.24 11.57 -2.69
CA LEU A 15 11.16 12.45 -1.52
C LEU A 15 10.14 13.57 -1.72
N LYS A 16 9.97 14.07 -2.95
CA LYS A 16 8.92 15.03 -3.28
C LYS A 16 7.54 14.42 -3.11
N ARG A 17 7.30 13.24 -3.69
CA ARG A 17 6.02 12.52 -3.60
C ARG A 17 5.64 12.19 -2.15
N LEU A 18 6.62 11.78 -1.34
CA LEU A 18 6.41 11.43 0.07
C LEU A 18 6.52 12.62 1.03
N GLN A 19 6.69 13.86 0.53
CA GLN A 19 6.80 15.08 1.34
C GLN A 19 7.89 14.98 2.44
N LEU A 20 9.10 14.59 2.03
CA LEU A 20 10.26 14.37 2.89
C LEU A 20 11.45 15.30 2.59
N GLN A 21 11.33 16.21 1.61
CA GLN A 21 12.45 17.04 1.14
C GLN A 21 13.09 17.90 2.24
N ASP A 22 12.29 18.42 3.17
CA ASP A 22 12.71 19.26 4.29
C ASP A 22 13.14 18.47 5.54
N LYS A 23 13.16 17.13 5.44
CA LYS A 23 13.34 16.22 6.60
C LYS A 23 14.60 15.37 6.53
N LEU A 24 15.35 15.43 5.43
CA LEU A 24 16.56 14.61 5.21
C LEU A 24 17.63 14.81 6.29
N SER A 25 17.77 16.02 6.82
CA SER A 25 18.76 16.35 7.85
C SER A 25 18.25 16.10 9.28
N ARG A 26 16.98 15.69 9.46
CA ARG A 26 16.41 15.44 10.78
C ARG A 26 16.84 14.06 11.27
N SER A 27 17.15 13.97 12.57
CA SER A 27 17.33 12.68 13.24
C SER A 27 16.04 11.87 13.18
N LEU A 28 16.17 10.57 12.92
CA LEU A 28 15.05 9.62 12.87
C LEU A 28 14.25 9.61 14.19
N THR A 29 14.92 9.85 15.32
CA THR A 29 14.29 9.93 16.65
C THR A 29 13.40 11.16 16.86
N ARG A 30 13.40 12.12 15.93
CA ARG A 30 12.59 13.34 16.00
C ARG A 30 11.47 13.38 14.95
N LEU A 31 11.25 12.29 14.23
CA LEU A 31 10.18 12.18 13.23
C LEU A 31 8.88 11.77 13.91
N SER A 32 7.75 12.27 13.41
CA SER A 32 6.44 11.73 13.76
C SER A 32 6.28 10.29 13.24
N GLY A 33 5.30 9.55 13.75
CA GLY A 33 5.03 8.18 13.27
C GLY A 33 4.79 8.11 11.75
N GLY A 34 3.99 9.03 11.21
CA GLY A 34 3.74 9.11 9.77
C GLY A 34 4.96 9.55 8.95
N GLU A 35 5.81 10.44 9.49
CA GLU A 35 7.07 10.80 8.83
C GLU A 35 8.04 9.63 8.78
N TRP A 36 8.15 8.89 9.89
CA TRP A 36 8.97 7.69 9.97
C TRP A 36 8.50 6.61 8.99
N GLN A 37 7.19 6.38 8.92
CA GLN A 37 6.60 5.45 7.96
C GLN A 37 6.94 5.83 6.51
N ARG A 38 6.82 7.11 6.16
CA ARG A 38 7.19 7.58 4.81
C ARG A 38 8.67 7.43 4.50
N VAL A 39 9.55 7.65 5.48
CA VAL A 39 11.00 7.40 5.31
C VAL A 39 11.26 5.91 5.04
N ARG A 40 10.60 5.00 5.78
CA ARG A 40 10.72 3.56 5.55
C ARG A 40 10.22 3.17 4.16
N LEU A 41 9.07 3.69 3.74
CA LEU A 41 8.54 3.49 2.39
C LEU A 41 9.52 4.00 1.34
N ALA A 42 10.07 5.20 1.50
CA ALA A 42 11.06 5.75 0.58
C ALA A 42 12.28 4.81 0.42
N ALA A 43 12.80 4.30 1.53
CA ALA A 43 13.95 3.40 1.53
C ALA A 43 13.67 2.10 0.79
N VAL A 44 12.56 1.40 1.08
CA VAL A 44 12.25 0.12 0.44
C VAL A 44 11.90 0.28 -1.04
N CYS A 45 11.26 1.40 -1.42
CA CYS A 45 10.93 1.69 -2.81
C CYS A 45 12.18 1.97 -3.64
N MET A 46 13.15 2.72 -3.11
CA MET A 46 14.46 2.90 -3.76
C MET A 46 15.21 1.58 -3.92
N GLN A 47 15.14 0.69 -2.93
CA GLN A 47 15.83 -0.60 -2.96
C GLN A 47 15.29 -1.55 -4.04
N ILE A 48 13.98 -1.49 -4.32
CA ILE A 48 13.32 -2.35 -5.30
C ILE A 48 13.15 -1.70 -6.67
N ASP A 49 13.42 -0.40 -6.81
CA ASP A 49 13.26 0.36 -8.05
C ASP A 49 13.99 -0.35 -9.22
N PRO A 50 13.28 -0.75 -10.30
CA PRO A 50 13.88 -1.51 -11.40
C PRO A 50 15.06 -0.82 -12.10
N HIS A 51 15.16 0.51 -12.02
CA HIS A 51 16.25 1.28 -12.62
C HIS A 51 17.51 1.27 -11.76
N ILE A 52 17.38 0.99 -10.46
CA ILE A 52 18.48 0.88 -9.50
C ILE A 52 18.83 -0.59 -9.28
N ASN A 53 17.82 -1.44 -9.13
CA ASN A 53 17.92 -2.86 -8.91
C ASN A 53 17.15 -3.65 -9.99
N PRO A 54 17.81 -4.05 -11.09
CA PRO A 54 17.15 -4.79 -12.18
C PRO A 54 16.73 -6.21 -11.78
N HIS A 55 17.07 -6.68 -10.58
CA HIS A 55 16.67 -7.98 -10.02
C HIS A 55 15.51 -7.86 -9.03
N GLY A 56 15.05 -6.64 -8.72
CA GLY A 56 13.86 -6.42 -7.91
C GLY A 56 12.63 -7.03 -8.59
N ARG A 57 11.88 -7.88 -7.88
CA ARG A 57 10.69 -8.55 -8.42
C ARG A 57 9.51 -8.59 -7.45
N LEU A 58 9.78 -8.58 -6.15
CA LEU A 58 8.77 -8.72 -5.10
C LEU A 58 9.02 -7.70 -4.00
N LEU A 59 7.98 -6.94 -3.66
CA LEU A 59 7.93 -6.05 -2.52
C LEU A 59 6.83 -6.53 -1.56
N ILE A 60 7.18 -6.72 -0.29
CA ILE A 60 6.24 -7.09 0.77
C ILE A 60 6.12 -5.92 1.72
N LEU A 61 4.90 -5.46 1.96
CA LEU A 61 4.59 -4.31 2.80
C LEU A 61 3.66 -4.76 3.93
N ASP A 62 4.07 -4.51 5.16
CA ASP A 62 3.23 -4.76 6.34
C ASP A 62 2.58 -3.45 6.79
N GLU A 63 1.27 -3.34 6.57
CA GLU A 63 0.42 -2.17 6.81
C GLU A 63 1.09 -0.84 6.39
N PRO A 64 1.41 -0.67 5.10
CA PRO A 64 2.18 0.49 4.63
C PRO A 64 1.46 1.83 4.90
N MET A 65 0.13 1.80 5.01
CA MET A 65 -0.71 2.99 5.18
C MET A 65 -0.89 3.45 6.63
N THR A 66 -0.39 2.68 7.60
CA THR A 66 -0.56 3.01 9.02
C THR A 66 0.09 4.36 9.36
N ALA A 67 -0.63 5.19 10.12
CA ALA A 67 -0.24 6.55 10.51
C ALA A 67 -0.08 7.57 9.36
N LEU A 68 -0.61 7.28 8.17
CA LEU A 68 -0.65 8.21 7.04
C LEU A 68 -2.02 8.90 6.92
N ASP A 69 -2.02 10.19 6.59
CA ASP A 69 -3.25 10.89 6.22
C ASP A 69 -3.72 10.52 4.79
N ILE A 70 -4.94 10.91 4.42
CA ILE A 70 -5.57 10.55 3.14
C ILE A 70 -4.71 10.95 1.93
N ALA A 71 -4.07 12.13 1.97
CA ALA A 71 -3.23 12.61 0.87
C ALA A 71 -1.94 11.77 0.76
N GLN A 72 -1.37 11.38 1.88
CA GLN A 72 -0.19 10.52 1.94
C GLN A 72 -0.51 9.08 1.53
N GLN A 73 -1.65 8.53 1.93
CA GLN A 73 -2.11 7.21 1.47
C GLN A 73 -2.20 7.18 -0.05
N LYS A 74 -2.86 8.19 -0.64
CA LYS A 74 -2.95 8.32 -2.11
C LYS A 74 -1.58 8.38 -2.80
N ALA A 75 -0.62 9.09 -2.20
CA ALA A 75 0.75 9.16 -2.74
C ALA A 75 1.47 7.80 -2.69
N VAL A 76 1.17 6.97 -1.69
CA VAL A 76 1.70 5.60 -1.58
C VAL A 76 0.99 4.67 -2.58
N ASP A 77 -0.33 4.81 -2.78
CA ASP A 77 -1.07 4.07 -3.80
C ASP A 77 -0.50 4.30 -5.20
N ASP A 78 -0.29 5.57 -5.55
CA ASP A 78 0.29 5.94 -6.85
C ASP A 78 1.70 5.35 -7.03
N LEU A 79 2.46 5.30 -5.94
CA LEU A 79 3.79 4.70 -5.96
C LEU A 79 3.72 3.18 -6.16
N ILE A 80 2.82 2.49 -5.45
CA ILE A 80 2.63 1.05 -5.59
C ILE A 80 2.16 0.71 -7.01
N ALA A 81 1.22 1.48 -7.55
CA ALA A 81 0.74 1.34 -8.92
C ALA A 81 1.88 1.51 -9.94
N ASP A 82 2.74 2.52 -9.78
CA ASP A 82 3.91 2.73 -10.63
C ASP A 82 4.90 1.55 -10.57
N LEU A 83 5.14 0.98 -9.38
CA LEU A 83 5.99 -0.20 -9.20
C LEU A 83 5.39 -1.44 -9.87
N CYS A 84 4.09 -1.67 -9.69
CA CYS A 84 3.36 -2.75 -10.35
C CYS A 84 3.42 -2.62 -11.88
N ALA A 85 3.19 -1.41 -12.40
CA ALA A 85 3.32 -1.13 -13.84
C ALA A 85 4.73 -1.36 -14.38
N ALA A 86 5.76 -1.19 -13.54
CA ALA A 86 7.14 -1.51 -13.86
C ALA A 86 7.50 -3.00 -13.72
N GLY A 87 6.53 -3.87 -13.39
CA GLY A 87 6.70 -5.32 -13.29
C GLY A 87 7.12 -5.84 -11.92
N ILE A 88 7.03 -5.01 -10.87
CA ILE A 88 7.22 -5.46 -9.48
C ILE A 88 5.92 -6.03 -8.94
N SER A 89 5.94 -7.26 -8.42
CA SER A 89 4.82 -7.80 -7.64
C SER A 89 4.81 -7.18 -6.25
N VAL A 90 3.67 -6.65 -5.81
CA VAL A 90 3.51 -6.09 -4.46
C VAL A 90 2.51 -6.93 -3.68
N ILE A 91 2.89 -7.32 -2.47
CA ILE A 91 1.99 -7.95 -1.48
C ILE A 91 1.93 -7.01 -0.29
N ALA A 92 0.73 -6.53 0.05
CA ALA A 92 0.52 -5.64 1.18
C ALA A 92 -0.56 -6.20 2.12
N SER A 93 -0.33 -6.12 3.43
CA SER A 93 -1.40 -6.30 4.42
C SER A 93 -2.16 -4.97 4.59
N SER A 94 -3.49 -5.05 4.70
CA SER A 94 -4.37 -3.91 4.91
C SER A 94 -5.51 -4.30 5.84
N HIS A 95 -5.91 -3.36 6.70
CA HIS A 95 -7.11 -3.49 7.53
C HIS A 95 -8.31 -2.72 6.96
N ASP A 96 -8.12 -1.93 5.90
CA ASP A 96 -9.19 -1.23 5.21
C ASP A 96 -9.72 -2.08 4.04
N LEU A 97 -10.92 -2.63 4.24
CA LEU A 97 -11.60 -3.49 3.27
C LEU A 97 -12.02 -2.72 2.01
N ASN A 98 -12.46 -1.47 2.15
CA ASN A 98 -12.88 -0.64 1.02
C ASN A 98 -11.68 -0.21 0.19
N HIS A 99 -10.57 0.14 0.85
CA HIS A 99 -9.32 0.39 0.15
C HIS A 99 -8.87 -0.84 -0.64
N SER A 100 -8.88 -2.02 -0.02
CA SER A 100 -8.49 -3.28 -0.67
C SER A 100 -9.42 -3.64 -1.84
N LEU A 101 -10.73 -3.38 -1.72
CA LEU A 101 -11.70 -3.55 -2.81
C LEU A 101 -11.38 -2.69 -4.04
N GLN A 102 -10.78 -1.52 -3.84
CA GLN A 102 -10.59 -0.52 -4.90
C GLN A 102 -9.18 -0.53 -5.50
N GLN A 103 -8.16 -0.87 -4.70
CA GLN A 103 -6.75 -0.76 -5.11
C GLN A 103 -6.08 -2.09 -5.44
N ALA A 104 -6.57 -3.21 -4.88
CA ALA A 104 -5.90 -4.50 -5.06
C ALA A 104 -6.35 -5.21 -6.34
N ASP A 105 -5.42 -5.78 -7.10
CA ASP A 105 -5.75 -6.68 -8.21
C ASP A 105 -6.31 -8.02 -7.68
N ARG A 106 -5.78 -8.49 -6.54
CA ARG A 106 -6.18 -9.74 -5.89
C ARG A 106 -6.11 -9.61 -4.39
N VAL A 107 -6.99 -10.31 -3.69
CA VAL A 107 -7.05 -10.31 -2.22
C VAL A 107 -6.91 -11.73 -1.67
N TRP A 108 -6.17 -11.86 -0.58
CA TRP A 108 -6.14 -13.05 0.27
C TRP A 108 -6.85 -12.75 1.59
N LEU A 109 -7.97 -13.42 1.82
CA LEU A 109 -8.70 -13.33 3.08
C LEU A 109 -8.17 -14.41 4.01
N MET A 110 -7.59 -14.00 5.14
CA MET A 110 -7.02 -14.90 6.13
C MET A 110 -7.76 -14.78 7.46
N ASP A 111 -7.92 -15.90 8.17
CA ASP A 111 -8.42 -15.94 9.55
C ASP A 111 -7.62 -16.98 10.35
N LYS A 112 -7.16 -16.60 11.55
CA LYS A 112 -6.40 -17.47 12.48
C LYS A 112 -5.26 -18.28 11.82
N GLY A 113 -4.54 -17.64 10.90
CA GLY A 113 -3.41 -18.24 10.19
C GLY A 113 -3.79 -19.16 9.01
N ALA A 114 -5.09 -19.29 8.69
CA ALA A 114 -5.57 -20.04 7.53
C ALA A 114 -6.02 -19.10 6.41
N LEU A 115 -5.74 -19.50 5.16
CA LEU A 115 -6.28 -18.83 3.97
C LEU A 115 -7.74 -19.28 3.75
N ILE A 116 -8.68 -18.35 3.92
CA ILE A 116 -10.12 -18.61 3.80
C ILE A 116 -10.57 -18.49 2.34
N ALA A 117 -10.11 -17.46 1.64
CA ALA A 117 -10.42 -17.24 0.24
C ALA A 117 -9.31 -16.42 -0.45
N GLN A 118 -9.19 -16.58 -1.77
CA GLN A 118 -8.30 -15.78 -2.60
C GLN A 118 -8.89 -15.59 -4.00
N GLY A 119 -8.64 -14.43 -4.63
CA GLY A 119 -9.24 -14.10 -5.92
C GLY A 119 -9.43 -12.60 -6.12
N GLU A 120 -10.32 -12.25 -7.02
CA GLU A 120 -10.75 -10.87 -7.28
C GLU A 120 -11.35 -10.25 -6.01
N PRO A 121 -11.07 -8.97 -5.70
CA PRO A 121 -11.55 -8.35 -4.47
C PRO A 121 -13.07 -8.46 -4.27
N ALA A 122 -13.86 -8.19 -5.31
CA ALA A 122 -15.33 -8.23 -5.24
C ALA A 122 -15.89 -9.64 -5.00
N GLU A 123 -15.17 -10.69 -5.41
CA GLU A 123 -15.57 -12.08 -5.15
C GLU A 123 -15.12 -12.56 -3.77
N VAL A 124 -14.02 -12.01 -3.24
CA VAL A 124 -13.42 -12.38 -1.96
C VAL A 124 -14.05 -11.66 -0.78
N LEU A 125 -14.17 -10.34 -0.88
CA LEU A 125 -14.59 -9.44 0.18
C LEU A 125 -16.12 -9.28 0.20
N THR A 126 -16.83 -10.40 0.37
CA THR A 126 -18.29 -10.42 0.42
C THR A 126 -18.81 -10.44 1.85
N PRO A 127 -19.98 -9.86 2.14
CA PRO A 127 -20.58 -9.90 3.48
C PRO A 127 -20.69 -11.32 4.07
N GLN A 128 -20.99 -12.32 3.24
CA GLN A 128 -21.11 -13.72 3.64
C GLN A 128 -19.80 -14.30 4.16
N ARG A 129 -18.65 -13.86 3.62
CA ARG A 129 -17.32 -14.29 4.07
C ARG A 129 -16.80 -13.46 5.23
N LEU A 130 -17.05 -12.16 5.22
CA LEU A 130 -16.53 -11.21 6.23
C LEU A 130 -17.25 -11.32 7.57
N THR A 131 -18.58 -11.47 7.57
CA THR A 131 -19.39 -11.51 8.80
C THR A 131 -18.93 -12.56 9.82
N PRO A 132 -18.70 -13.85 9.45
CA PRO A 132 -18.22 -14.84 10.41
C PRO A 132 -16.77 -14.63 10.87
N ILE A 133 -15.94 -13.91 10.11
CA ILE A 133 -14.52 -13.66 10.47
C ILE A 133 -14.44 -12.50 11.47
N TYR A 134 -15.04 -11.35 11.11
CA TYR A 134 -14.99 -10.13 11.92
C TYR A 134 -16.06 -10.08 13.01
N GLN A 135 -17.00 -11.04 13.03
CA GLN A 135 -18.10 -11.12 14.00
C GLN A 135 -19.00 -9.85 14.00
N ILE A 136 -19.12 -9.20 12.83
CA ILE A 136 -19.91 -7.99 12.61
C ILE A 136 -20.65 -8.16 11.28
N ALA A 137 -21.92 -7.77 11.22
CA ALA A 137 -22.71 -7.87 10.00
C ALA A 137 -22.29 -6.80 8.98
N PHE A 138 -21.98 -7.22 7.75
CA PHE A 138 -21.65 -6.32 6.65
C PHE A 138 -22.82 -6.17 5.67
N ARG A 139 -22.85 -5.03 4.97
CA ARG A 139 -23.68 -4.80 3.80
C ARG A 139 -22.80 -4.29 2.65
N GLN A 140 -23.07 -4.81 1.46
CA GLN A 140 -22.48 -4.32 0.22
C GLN A 140 -23.40 -3.25 -0.40
N LEU A 141 -22.81 -2.17 -0.90
CA LEU A 141 -23.45 -1.08 -1.59
C LEU A 141 -22.79 -0.90 -2.95
N GLU A 142 -23.59 -0.65 -3.98
CA GLU A 142 -23.11 -0.28 -5.31
C GLU A 142 -23.39 1.21 -5.51
N LEU A 143 -22.34 2.00 -5.67
CA LEU A 143 -22.40 3.45 -5.89
C LEU A 143 -21.52 3.81 -7.07
N GLU A 144 -22.12 4.38 -8.11
CA GLU A 144 -21.41 4.83 -9.33
C GLU A 144 -20.54 3.73 -9.98
N GLY A 145 -21.02 2.48 -9.95
CA GLY A 145 -20.29 1.32 -10.48
C GLY A 145 -19.14 0.84 -9.59
N ARG A 146 -19.07 1.30 -8.34
CA ARG A 146 -18.12 0.84 -7.34
C ARG A 146 -18.82 0.11 -6.21
N THR A 147 -18.24 -1.02 -5.85
CA THR A 147 -18.60 -1.79 -4.67
C THR A 147 -18.00 -1.16 -3.41
N LEU A 148 -18.84 -0.95 -2.40
CA LEU A 148 -18.45 -0.50 -1.07
C LEU A 148 -19.03 -1.43 0.00
N LEU A 149 -18.27 -1.63 1.07
CA LEU A 149 -18.67 -2.36 2.27
C LEU A 149 -18.93 -1.39 3.41
N THR A 150 -20.05 -1.60 4.09
CA THR A 150 -20.38 -0.91 5.34
C THR A 150 -20.79 -1.92 6.40
N VAL A 151 -20.64 -1.56 7.66
CA VAL A 151 -21.15 -2.35 8.79
C VAL A 151 -22.61 -1.99 9.04
N LEU A 152 -23.42 -3.00 9.36
CA LEU A 152 -24.77 -2.77 9.86
C LEU A 152 -24.70 -2.36 11.33
N PRO A 153 -25.54 -1.40 11.75
CA PRO A 153 -25.66 -1.02 13.16
C PRO A 153 -26.22 -2.16 14.03
#